data_AF-A0A8J8GJG5-F1
#
_entry.id   AF-A0A8J8GJG5-F1
#
_cell.length_a   1.000
_cell.length_b   1.000
_cell.length_c   1.000
_cell.angle_alpha   90.00
_cell.angle_beta   90.00
_cell.angle_gamma   90.00
#
_symmetry.space_group_name_H-M   'P 1'
#
loop_
_entity.id
_entity.type
_entity.pdbx_description
1 polymer ?
#
loop_
_entity_poly.entity_id
_entity_poly.type
_entity_poly.pdbx_seq_one_letter_code
_entity_poly.pdbx_strand_id
1 'polypeptide(L)'
;MDHRLDEIDRRIIYALMDDARNVSAPTIAADVSVSPGTVRNRIDQLEERGIITGYHANVDFERAAGHLANLFMCNAPVSERESMAQRAQVIPGVINVRELLTGRRNLHVLAVGEDTGDLRRIARALSDLGIEIEDEVLVQNETARPYSPFGPTDETHEAMLTDFISLSGDAEVAEVTVDRDARIAGMSLQEAAQRDVLDDDSLVVAIERDDAVVTPHGDTVIRPDDIVTLFARDGVADETLDAFRGGDPA
;
A
#
# COMPACT_ATOMS: atom_id res chain seq x y z
N MET A 1 -13.54 -2.42 29.42
CA MET A 1 -13.71 -3.79 28.91
C MET A 1 -13.27 -3.76 27.47
N ASP A 2 -12.19 -4.45 27.14
CA ASP A 2 -11.64 -4.50 25.78
C ASP A 2 -12.66 -5.14 24.84
N HIS A 3 -13.35 -4.33 24.05
CA HIS A 3 -14.18 -4.85 22.97
C HIS A 3 -13.27 -5.14 21.80
N ARG A 4 -12.78 -6.38 21.72
CA ARG A 4 -12.03 -6.87 20.57
C ARG A 4 -12.94 -6.73 19.34
N LEU A 5 -12.49 -5.97 18.33
CA LEU A 5 -13.18 -5.81 17.05
C LEU A 5 -13.64 -7.16 16.52
N ASP A 6 -14.93 -7.29 16.24
CA ASP A 6 -15.48 -8.47 15.58
C ASP A 6 -15.27 -8.40 14.06
N GLU A 7 -15.63 -9.48 13.36
CA GLU A 7 -15.44 -9.57 11.91
C GLU A 7 -16.23 -8.52 11.13
N ILE A 8 -17.43 -8.17 11.62
CA ILE A 8 -18.28 -7.13 11.01
C ILE A 8 -17.60 -5.77 11.18
N ASP A 9 -17.11 -5.46 12.39
CA ASP A 9 -16.41 -4.20 12.65
C ASP A 9 -15.17 -4.06 11.75
N ARG A 10 -14.40 -5.15 11.58
CA ARG A 10 -13.23 -5.17 10.66
C ARG A 10 -13.64 -4.88 9.22
N ARG A 11 -14.65 -5.58 8.71
CA ARG A 11 -15.10 -5.40 7.32
C ARG A 11 -15.64 -3.98 7.07
N ILE A 12 -16.34 -3.41 8.05
CA ILE A 12 -16.78 -2.01 8.01
C ILE A 12 -15.57 -1.08 7.90
N ILE A 13 -14.57 -1.25 8.76
CA ILE A 13 -13.34 -0.43 8.73
C ILE A 13 -12.65 -0.56 7.37
N TYR A 14 -12.48 -1.77 6.85
CA TYR A 14 -11.86 -2.01 5.55
C TYR A 14 -12.58 -1.24 4.42
N ALA A 15 -13.90 -1.37 4.35
CA ALA A 15 -14.68 -0.74 3.29
C ALA A 15 -14.66 0.80 3.39
N LEU A 16 -14.61 1.35 4.60
CA LEU A 16 -14.46 2.78 4.83
C LEU A 16 -13.04 3.28 4.51
N MET A 17 -12.00 2.49 4.77
CA MET A 17 -10.62 2.85 4.38
C MET A 17 -10.44 2.89 2.86
N ASP A 18 -11.17 2.04 2.13
CA ASP A 18 -11.12 1.97 0.67
C ASP A 18 -11.83 3.16 0.01
N ASP A 19 -13.12 3.36 0.30
CA ASP A 19 -13.88 4.49 -0.24
C ASP A 19 -15.04 4.91 0.69
N ALA A 20 -14.70 5.55 1.81
CA ALA A 20 -15.69 6.09 2.75
C ALA A 20 -16.73 7.02 2.11
N ARG A 21 -16.43 7.68 0.98
CA ARG A 21 -17.34 8.64 0.36
C ARG A 21 -18.45 7.95 -0.42
N ASN A 22 -18.13 6.87 -1.12
CA ASN A 22 -19.09 6.20 -2.02
C ASN A 22 -19.64 4.89 -1.43
N VAL A 23 -18.98 4.30 -0.43
CA VAL A 23 -19.48 3.09 0.21
C VAL A 23 -20.76 3.36 1.00
N SER A 24 -21.78 2.52 0.79
CA SER A 24 -23.07 2.67 1.45
C SER A 24 -23.30 1.60 2.52
N ALA A 25 -24.01 1.94 3.60
CA ALA A 25 -24.37 0.95 4.63
C ALA A 25 -25.12 -0.28 4.07
N PRO A 26 -26.03 -0.16 3.08
CA PRO A 26 -26.60 -1.32 2.40
C PRO A 26 -25.58 -2.20 1.67
N THR A 27 -24.58 -1.60 1.01
CA THR A 27 -23.50 -2.34 0.34
C THR A 27 -22.72 -3.17 1.35
N ILE A 28 -22.21 -2.54 2.41
CA ILE A 28 -21.45 -3.22 3.47
C ILE A 28 -22.30 -4.30 4.15
N ALA A 29 -23.59 -4.03 4.35
CA ALA A 29 -24.52 -4.96 4.98
C ALA A 29 -24.72 -6.24 4.16
N ALA A 30 -24.76 -6.12 2.82
CA ALA A 30 -24.82 -7.27 1.93
C ALA A 30 -23.55 -8.13 2.05
N ASP A 31 -22.39 -7.50 2.08
CA ASP A 31 -21.09 -8.19 2.13
C ASP A 31 -20.90 -8.97 3.45
N VAL A 32 -21.36 -8.42 4.58
CA VAL A 32 -21.26 -9.07 5.90
C VAL A 32 -22.52 -9.79 6.36
N SER A 33 -23.54 -9.92 5.49
CA SER A 33 -24.81 -10.60 5.80
C SER A 33 -25.54 -10.07 7.04
N VAL A 34 -25.62 -8.74 7.21
CA VAL A 34 -26.37 -8.09 8.30
C VAL A 34 -27.39 -7.08 7.77
N SER A 35 -28.15 -6.44 8.66
CA SER A 35 -29.04 -5.36 8.25
C SER A 35 -28.28 -4.04 8.03
N PRO A 36 -28.72 -3.17 7.09
CA PRO A 36 -28.14 -1.83 6.95
C PRO A 36 -28.24 -0.97 8.21
N GLY A 37 -29.22 -1.23 9.07
CA GLY A 37 -29.34 -0.57 10.39
C GLY A 37 -28.25 -1.02 11.35
N THR A 38 -27.88 -2.30 11.31
CA THR A 38 -26.77 -2.85 12.09
C THR A 38 -25.45 -2.18 11.71
N VAL A 39 -25.16 -2.03 10.41
CA VAL A 39 -23.93 -1.37 9.94
C VAL A 39 -23.82 0.06 10.44
N ARG A 40 -24.90 0.87 10.30
CA ARG A 40 -24.89 2.26 10.79
C ARG A 40 -24.59 2.34 12.28
N ASN A 41 -25.30 1.54 13.08
CA ASN A 41 -25.08 1.50 14.52
C ASN A 41 -23.65 1.08 14.89
N ARG A 42 -22.98 0.27 14.07
CA ARG A 42 -21.58 -0.14 14.28
C ARG A 42 -20.62 0.98 13.90
N ILE A 43 -20.84 1.68 12.79
CA ILE A 43 -20.06 2.86 12.40
C ILE A 43 -20.13 3.91 13.52
N ASP A 44 -21.33 4.24 13.99
CA ASP A 44 -21.53 5.20 15.08
C ASP A 44 -20.74 4.77 16.35
N GLN A 45 -20.78 3.47 16.70
CA GLN A 45 -20.02 2.95 17.83
C GLN A 45 -18.50 3.00 17.63
N LEU A 46 -18.00 2.77 16.42
CA LEU A 46 -16.58 2.83 16.09
C LEU A 46 -16.07 4.28 16.18
N GLU A 47 -16.88 5.24 15.76
CA GLU A 47 -16.61 6.68 15.88
C GLU A 47 -16.67 7.14 17.34
N GLU A 48 -17.72 6.80 18.08
CA GLU A 48 -17.88 7.14 19.50
C GLU A 48 -16.73 6.60 20.38
N ARG A 49 -16.17 5.46 20.00
CA ARG A 49 -15.03 4.84 20.70
C ARG A 49 -13.67 5.40 20.26
N GLY A 50 -13.63 6.29 19.27
CA GLY A 50 -12.40 6.83 18.70
C GLY A 50 -11.56 5.80 17.93
N ILE A 51 -12.18 4.69 17.49
CA ILE A 51 -11.53 3.71 16.62
C ILE A 51 -11.47 4.28 15.20
N ILE A 52 -12.58 4.86 14.73
CA ILE A 52 -12.59 5.73 13.55
C ILE A 52 -12.41 7.16 14.04
N THR A 53 -11.29 7.78 13.70
CA THR A 53 -10.95 9.14 14.16
C THR A 53 -11.34 10.23 13.16
N GLY A 54 -11.74 9.86 11.94
CA GLY A 54 -12.15 10.80 10.91
C GLY A 54 -12.09 10.22 9.51
N TYR A 55 -12.58 11.01 8.55
CA TYR A 55 -12.55 10.70 7.12
C TYR A 55 -11.86 11.86 6.40
N HIS A 56 -10.81 11.55 5.65
CA HIS A 56 -9.98 12.55 4.99
C HIS A 56 -9.87 12.24 3.50
N ALA A 57 -9.92 13.29 2.68
CA ALA A 57 -9.61 13.16 1.26
C ALA A 57 -8.09 13.20 1.07
N ASN A 58 -7.56 12.30 0.24
CA ASN A 58 -6.20 12.39 -0.24
C ASN A 58 -6.18 13.35 -1.43
N VAL A 59 -5.39 14.42 -1.32
CA VAL A 59 -5.38 15.52 -2.30
C VAL A 59 -3.98 15.66 -2.88
N ASP A 60 -3.90 15.62 -4.21
CA ASP A 60 -2.71 16.02 -4.96
C ASP A 60 -2.72 17.55 -5.12
N PHE A 61 -1.96 18.23 -4.26
CA PHE A 61 -1.92 19.69 -4.21
C PHE A 61 -1.15 20.32 -5.38
N GLU A 62 -0.22 19.57 -5.98
CA GLU A 62 0.50 19.99 -7.19
C GLU A 62 -0.48 20.03 -8.37
N ARG A 63 -1.29 18.97 -8.55
CA ARG A 63 -2.30 18.96 -9.63
C ARG A 63 -3.48 19.87 -9.34
N ALA A 64 -3.88 20.01 -8.09
CA ALA A 64 -5.04 20.83 -7.73
C ALA A 64 -4.79 22.32 -7.98
N ALA A 65 -3.58 22.83 -7.66
CA ALA A 65 -3.27 24.26 -7.83
C ALA A 65 -1.76 24.60 -7.88
N GLY A 66 -0.89 23.64 -8.22
CA GLY A 66 0.56 23.86 -8.37
C GLY A 66 1.31 24.05 -7.05
N HIS A 67 0.70 23.68 -5.93
CA HIS A 67 1.29 23.88 -4.60
C HIS A 67 2.31 22.80 -4.28
N LEU A 68 3.24 23.14 -3.38
CA LEU A 68 4.25 22.24 -2.86
C LEU A 68 3.78 21.62 -1.54
N ALA A 69 3.85 20.30 -1.43
CA ALA A 69 3.69 19.58 -0.17
C ALA A 69 5.06 19.27 0.43
N ASN A 70 5.31 19.70 1.67
CA ASN A 70 6.57 19.50 2.37
C ASN A 70 6.34 18.79 3.70
N LEU A 71 7.13 17.75 3.95
CA LEU A 71 7.17 17.04 5.23
C LEU A 71 8.35 17.55 6.04
N PHE A 72 8.05 18.24 7.14
CA PHE A 72 9.01 18.63 8.15
C PHE A 72 9.15 17.50 9.17
N MET A 73 10.36 16.95 9.28
CA MET A 73 10.71 15.99 10.32
C MET A 73 11.36 16.74 11.47
N CYS A 74 10.65 16.80 12.58
CA CYS A 74 10.99 17.63 13.71
C CYS A 74 11.24 16.80 14.97
N ASN A 75 11.96 17.41 15.90
CA ASN A 75 12.17 16.96 17.26
C ASN A 75 11.47 17.92 18.23
N ALA A 76 10.76 17.36 19.20
CA ALA A 76 10.14 18.08 20.30
C ALA A 76 10.47 17.36 21.63
N PRO A 77 10.68 18.09 22.74
CA PRO A 77 10.82 17.46 24.05
C PRO A 77 9.59 16.60 24.38
N VAL A 78 9.80 15.39 24.89
CA VAL A 78 8.71 14.42 25.17
C VAL A 78 7.62 15.02 26.06
N SER A 79 8.00 15.86 27.03
CA SER A 79 7.08 16.54 27.96
C SER A 79 6.21 17.62 27.30
N GLU A 80 6.62 18.14 26.15
CA GLU A 80 5.97 19.28 25.48
C GLU A 80 5.36 18.89 24.12
N ARG A 81 5.70 17.71 23.61
CA ARG A 81 5.35 17.23 22.26
C ARG A 81 3.87 17.38 21.94
N GLU A 82 2.98 16.94 22.83
CA GLU A 82 1.53 17.03 22.60
C GLU A 82 1.07 18.49 22.46
N SER A 83 1.54 19.37 23.35
CA SER A 83 1.20 20.80 23.31
C SER A 83 1.79 21.51 22.08
N MET A 84 2.99 21.13 21.67
CA MET A 84 3.63 21.64 20.45
C MET A 84 2.90 21.15 19.20
N ALA A 85 2.47 19.88 19.18
CA ALA A 85 1.70 19.29 18.09
C ALA A 85 0.37 20.04 17.91
N GLN A 86 -0.38 20.28 18.99
CA GLN A 86 -1.64 21.05 18.96
C GLN A 86 -1.42 22.48 18.44
N ARG A 87 -0.33 23.13 18.84
CA ARG A 87 0.02 24.49 18.35
C ARG A 87 0.48 24.47 16.90
N ALA A 88 1.14 23.41 16.44
CA ALA A 88 1.54 23.26 15.04
C ALA A 88 0.32 23.07 14.12
N GLN A 89 -0.71 22.36 14.57
CA GLN A 89 -1.94 22.11 13.79
C GLN A 89 -2.68 23.39 13.38
N VAL A 90 -2.55 24.49 14.14
CA VAL A 90 -3.23 25.76 13.82
C VAL A 90 -2.41 26.68 12.90
N ILE A 91 -1.19 26.29 12.53
CA ILE A 91 -0.36 27.06 11.59
C ILE A 91 -0.98 26.96 10.19
N PRO A 92 -1.29 28.09 9.52
CA PRO A 92 -1.81 28.06 8.15
C PRO A 92 -0.88 27.30 7.20
N GLY A 93 -1.46 26.37 6.42
CA GLY A 93 -0.74 25.49 5.51
C GLY A 93 -0.36 24.14 6.13
N VAL A 94 -0.37 23.98 7.46
CA VAL A 94 -0.21 22.66 8.09
C VAL A 94 -1.49 21.84 7.89
N ILE A 95 -1.35 20.66 7.30
CA ILE A 95 -2.48 19.76 6.99
C ILE A 95 -2.43 18.46 7.78
N ASN A 96 -1.27 18.09 8.34
CA ASN A 96 -1.13 16.90 9.15
C ASN A 96 -0.01 17.07 10.18
N VAL A 97 -0.24 16.59 11.40
CA VAL A 97 0.79 16.50 12.45
C VAL A 97 0.75 15.10 13.04
N ARG A 98 1.88 14.39 13.00
CA ARG A 98 2.02 13.03 13.53
C ARG A 98 3.02 13.03 14.68
N GLU A 99 2.63 12.44 15.81
CA GLU A 99 3.49 12.24 16.96
C GLU A 99 4.05 10.82 16.96
N LEU A 100 5.37 10.68 17.01
CA LEU A 100 6.04 9.39 17.02
C LEU A 100 6.59 9.10 18.42
N LEU A 101 6.38 7.88 18.90
CA LEU A 101 6.76 7.48 20.26
C LEU A 101 8.28 7.29 20.44
N THR A 102 9.01 7.02 19.36
CA THR A 102 10.44 6.70 19.41
C THR A 102 11.20 7.45 18.31
N GLY A 103 12.51 7.57 18.48
CA GLY A 103 13.36 8.34 17.57
C GLY A 103 13.52 9.81 17.98
N ARG A 104 14.48 10.49 17.35
CA ARG A 104 14.71 11.94 17.54
C ARG A 104 13.73 12.78 16.71
N ARG A 105 13.37 12.29 15.52
CA ARG A 105 12.32 12.86 14.66
C ARG A 105 10.94 12.45 15.17
N ASN A 106 10.59 12.92 16.36
CA ASN A 106 9.42 12.46 17.08
C ASN A 106 8.14 13.26 16.75
N LEU A 107 8.24 14.26 15.87
CA LEU A 107 7.10 15.06 15.40
C LEU A 107 7.22 15.26 13.89
N HIS A 108 6.25 14.78 13.11
CA HIS A 108 6.18 14.99 11.68
C HIS A 108 5.09 16.00 11.35
N VAL A 109 5.39 17.02 10.54
CA VAL A 109 4.43 18.03 10.11
C VAL A 109 4.37 18.03 8.59
N LEU A 110 3.22 17.70 8.02
CA LEU A 110 2.96 17.85 6.59
C LEU A 110 2.31 19.21 6.36
N ALA A 111 2.90 20.00 5.48
CA ALA A 111 2.37 21.31 5.13
C ALA A 111 2.33 21.54 3.62
N VAL A 112 1.42 22.39 3.18
CA VAL A 112 1.21 22.80 1.80
C VAL A 112 1.42 24.30 1.69
N GLY A 113 2.14 24.75 0.66
CA GLY A 113 2.35 26.16 0.34
C GLY A 113 2.33 26.43 -1.16
N GLU A 114 2.00 27.66 -1.57
CA GLU A 114 1.97 28.07 -2.99
C GLU A 114 3.37 28.05 -3.59
N ASP A 115 4.35 28.41 -2.77
CA ASP A 115 5.75 28.45 -3.15
C ASP A 115 6.68 28.14 -1.98
N THR A 116 7.98 28.17 -2.24
CA THR A 116 9.00 27.98 -1.21
C THR A 116 9.01 29.09 -0.13
N GLY A 117 8.45 30.26 -0.43
CA GLY A 117 8.29 31.36 0.53
C GLY A 117 7.25 31.05 1.60
N ASP A 118 6.12 30.46 1.22
CA ASP A 118 5.12 29.95 2.15
C ASP A 118 5.68 28.86 3.06
N LEU A 119 6.36 27.87 2.48
CA LEU A 119 6.99 26.79 3.25
C LEU A 119 8.00 27.34 4.27
N ARG A 120 8.81 28.32 3.89
CA ARG A 120 9.73 29.01 4.84
C ARG A 120 8.98 29.75 5.95
N ARG A 121 7.81 30.31 5.67
CA ARG A 121 6.97 30.96 6.69
C ARG A 121 6.47 29.93 7.71
N ILE A 122 6.07 28.75 7.23
CA ILE A 122 5.64 27.62 8.07
C ILE A 122 6.82 27.10 8.91
N ALA A 123 8.00 26.90 8.30
CA ALA A 123 9.21 26.47 9.01
C ALA A 123 9.60 27.42 10.15
N ARG A 124 9.51 28.74 9.91
CA ARG A 124 9.73 29.76 10.95
C ARG A 124 8.69 29.66 12.06
N ALA A 125 7.41 29.55 11.70
CA ALA A 125 6.33 29.41 12.67
C ALA A 125 6.55 28.18 13.57
N LEU A 126 6.96 27.03 13.02
CA LEU A 126 7.31 25.84 13.79
C LEU A 126 8.49 26.11 14.74
N SER A 127 9.55 26.75 14.24
CA SER A 127 10.72 27.10 15.04
C SER A 127 10.37 28.05 16.19
N ASP A 128 9.48 29.01 15.96
CA ASP A 128 8.99 29.95 16.98
C ASP A 128 8.17 29.26 18.08
N LEU A 129 7.62 28.06 17.82
CA LEU A 129 6.97 27.22 18.83
C LEU A 129 7.98 26.48 19.71
N GLY A 130 9.27 26.50 19.37
CA GLY A 130 10.33 25.70 20.00
C GLY A 130 10.49 24.30 19.40
N ILE A 131 9.88 24.05 18.23
CA ILE A 131 10.02 22.79 17.50
C ILE A 131 11.31 22.83 16.69
N GLU A 132 12.19 21.85 16.89
CA GLU A 132 13.45 21.74 16.17
C GLU A 132 13.22 20.99 14.85
N ILE A 133 13.44 21.65 13.71
CA ILE A 133 13.34 21.00 12.40
C ILE A 133 14.68 20.32 12.11
N GLU A 134 14.67 18.98 11.99
CA GLU A 134 15.87 18.21 11.68
C GLU A 134 16.03 18.00 10.16
N ASP A 135 14.93 17.89 9.42
CA ASP A 135 14.94 17.56 8.00
C ASP A 135 13.64 18.01 7.31
N GLU A 136 13.73 18.29 6.01
CA GLU A 136 12.63 18.80 5.18
C GLU A 136 12.64 18.10 3.83
N VAL A 137 11.53 17.44 3.48
CA VAL A 137 11.42 16.71 2.21
C VAL A 137 10.14 17.07 1.47
N LEU A 138 10.28 17.34 0.17
CA LEU A 138 9.14 17.53 -0.72
C LEU A 138 8.47 16.18 -1.00
N VAL A 139 7.16 16.13 -0.82
CA VAL A 139 6.35 14.95 -1.08
C VAL A 139 5.77 15.05 -2.49
N GLN A 140 6.15 14.12 -3.36
CA GLN A 140 5.62 14.06 -4.73
C GLN A 140 4.29 13.31 -4.80
N ASN A 141 4.18 12.18 -4.10
CA ASN A 141 2.97 11.35 -4.12
C ASN A 141 2.78 10.64 -2.76
N GLU A 142 1.53 10.51 -2.32
CA GLU A 142 1.13 9.75 -1.13
C GLU A 142 -0.01 8.81 -1.54
N THR A 143 0.12 7.52 -1.19
CA THR A 143 -0.87 6.50 -1.54
C THR A 143 -1.35 5.82 -0.28
N ALA A 144 -2.66 5.66 -0.15
CA ALA A 144 -3.29 4.89 0.92
C ALA A 144 -3.87 3.58 0.39
N ARG A 145 -3.90 2.57 1.26
CA ARG A 145 -4.54 1.28 1.01
C ARG A 145 -5.31 0.85 2.26
N PRO A 146 -6.44 0.15 2.11
CA PRO A 146 -7.12 -0.45 3.23
C PRO A 146 -6.26 -1.53 3.88
N TYR A 147 -6.48 -1.80 5.17
CA TYR A 147 -5.71 -2.80 5.90
C TYR A 147 -6.21 -4.21 5.53
N SER A 148 -5.47 -4.89 4.64
CA SER A 148 -5.88 -6.17 4.02
C SER A 148 -6.37 -7.27 4.99
N PRO A 149 -5.83 -7.44 6.21
CA PRO A 149 -6.36 -8.41 7.16
C PRO A 149 -7.80 -8.14 7.64
N PHE A 150 -8.36 -6.96 7.34
CA PHE A 150 -9.77 -6.64 7.56
C PHE A 150 -10.62 -6.81 6.27
N GLY A 151 -9.97 -7.22 5.18
CA GLY A 151 -10.53 -7.59 3.89
C GLY A 151 -11.46 -8.82 3.97
N PRO A 152 -12.11 -9.20 2.86
CA PRO A 152 -12.84 -10.44 2.79
C PRO A 152 -11.82 -11.59 2.84
N THR A 153 -12.19 -12.72 3.45
CA THR A 153 -11.29 -13.88 3.59
C THR A 153 -10.87 -14.48 2.24
N ASP A 154 -11.57 -14.18 1.15
CA ASP A 154 -11.15 -14.55 -0.21
C ASP A 154 -9.97 -13.71 -0.72
N GLU A 155 -9.54 -12.68 0.01
CA GLU A 155 -8.24 -11.99 -0.14
C GLU A 155 -7.18 -12.60 0.81
N THR A 156 -7.29 -13.90 1.15
CA THR A 156 -6.19 -14.61 1.81
C THR A 156 -5.09 -14.83 0.77
N HIS A 157 -4.06 -13.97 0.81
CA HIS A 157 -2.79 -14.13 0.09
C HIS A 157 -2.90 -14.40 -1.42
N GLU A 158 -3.61 -13.56 -2.15
CA GLU A 158 -3.13 -13.15 -3.47
C GLU A 158 -3.03 -11.65 -3.44
N ALA A 159 -2.04 -11.16 -2.69
CA ALA A 159 -1.40 -9.96 -3.16
C ALA A 159 -0.90 -10.33 -4.55
N MET A 160 -1.64 -9.89 -5.58
CA MET A 160 -1.16 -9.73 -6.94
C MET A 160 -0.01 -8.74 -6.89
N LEU A 161 1.09 -9.16 -6.30
CA LEU A 161 2.39 -8.56 -6.38
C LEU A 161 3.08 -9.38 -7.45
N THR A 162 3.09 -8.87 -8.67
CA THR A 162 4.34 -8.97 -9.42
C THR A 162 5.32 -8.12 -8.60
N ASP A 163 5.89 -8.72 -7.55
CA ASP A 163 6.75 -8.05 -6.59
C ASP A 163 8.08 -7.83 -7.31
N PHE A 164 8.17 -6.75 -8.08
CA PHE A 164 9.41 -6.37 -8.75
C PHE A 164 10.41 -5.93 -7.68
N ILE A 165 11.29 -6.84 -7.27
CA ILE A 165 12.46 -6.46 -6.49
C ILE A 165 13.54 -6.04 -7.48
N SER A 166 13.69 -4.73 -7.70
CA SER A 166 14.85 -4.21 -8.42
C SER A 166 16.11 -4.45 -7.58
N LEU A 167 16.98 -5.32 -8.07
CA LEU A 167 18.30 -5.57 -7.51
C LEU A 167 19.32 -4.61 -8.13
N SER A 168 20.49 -4.48 -7.51
CA SER A 168 21.54 -3.58 -8.02
C SER A 168 22.04 -4.05 -9.39
N GLY A 169 21.88 -3.19 -10.42
CA GLY A 169 22.39 -3.44 -11.78
C GLY A 169 21.35 -4.03 -12.74
N ASP A 170 20.18 -3.41 -12.83
CA ASP A 170 19.09 -3.68 -13.79
C ASP A 170 18.44 -5.07 -13.69
N ALA A 171 18.85 -5.89 -12.71
CA ALA A 171 18.24 -7.19 -12.46
C ALA A 171 16.91 -7.07 -11.69
N GLU A 172 15.94 -7.86 -12.10
CA GLU A 172 14.59 -7.90 -11.55
C GLU A 172 14.21 -9.32 -11.13
N VAL A 173 13.52 -9.43 -10.00
CA VAL A 173 12.82 -10.65 -9.60
C VAL A 173 11.33 -10.36 -9.74
N ALA A 174 10.59 -11.28 -10.34
CA ALA A 174 9.14 -11.19 -10.48
C ALA A 174 8.49 -12.50 -10.04
N GLU A 175 7.37 -12.40 -9.33
CA GLU A 175 6.54 -13.55 -8.96
C GLU A 175 5.27 -13.52 -9.81
N VAL A 176 4.93 -14.65 -10.42
CA VAL A 176 3.80 -14.74 -11.35
C VAL A 176 3.01 -16.03 -11.12
N THR A 177 1.70 -15.87 -10.99
CA THR A 177 0.75 -16.98 -10.93
C THR A 177 0.46 -17.49 -12.34
N VAL A 178 0.42 -18.81 -12.50
CA VAL A 178 0.13 -19.46 -13.79
C VAL A 178 -1.38 -19.59 -13.97
N ASP A 179 -1.92 -18.86 -14.95
CA ASP A 179 -3.33 -18.97 -15.32
C ASP A 179 -3.64 -20.35 -15.94
N ARG A 180 -4.91 -20.76 -15.84
CA ARG A 180 -5.37 -22.09 -16.33
C ARG A 180 -5.24 -22.27 -17.83
N ASP A 181 -5.29 -21.19 -18.58
CA ASP A 181 -5.16 -21.11 -20.04
C ASP A 181 -3.81 -20.50 -20.48
N ALA A 182 -2.88 -20.32 -19.53
CA ALA A 182 -1.54 -19.82 -19.83
C ALA A 182 -0.81 -20.72 -20.85
N ARG A 183 -0.05 -20.08 -21.76
CA ARG A 183 0.71 -20.79 -22.79
C ARG A 183 1.73 -21.75 -22.20
N ILE A 184 2.28 -21.42 -21.03
CA ILE A 184 3.30 -22.22 -20.36
C ILE A 184 2.73 -23.39 -19.54
N ALA A 185 1.42 -23.39 -19.26
CA ALA A 185 0.79 -24.43 -18.44
C ALA A 185 0.89 -25.81 -19.12
N GLY A 186 1.38 -26.79 -18.37
CA GLY A 186 1.59 -28.17 -18.84
C GLY A 186 2.90 -28.39 -19.59
N MET A 187 3.75 -27.37 -19.77
CA MET A 187 5.10 -27.52 -20.32
C MET A 187 6.12 -27.76 -19.20
N SER A 188 7.16 -28.53 -19.50
CA SER A 188 8.38 -28.53 -18.68
C SER A 188 9.20 -27.25 -18.88
N LEU A 189 10.00 -26.86 -17.89
CA LEU A 189 10.89 -25.69 -18.00
C LEU A 189 11.83 -25.80 -19.20
N GLN A 190 12.31 -27.02 -19.51
CA GLN A 190 13.13 -27.27 -20.68
C GLN A 190 12.36 -27.09 -22.00
N GLU A 191 11.10 -27.51 -22.06
CA GLU A 191 10.25 -27.31 -23.25
C GLU A 191 9.89 -25.85 -23.44
N ALA A 192 9.63 -25.12 -22.35
CA ALA A 192 9.32 -23.69 -22.39
C ALA A 192 10.51 -22.87 -22.93
N ALA A 193 11.74 -23.17 -22.49
CA ALA A 193 12.95 -22.57 -23.04
C ALA A 193 13.17 -22.95 -24.52
N GLN A 194 12.93 -24.21 -24.92
CA GLN A 194 13.09 -24.64 -26.32
C GLN A 194 12.08 -24.02 -27.30
N ARG A 195 10.95 -23.53 -26.77
CA ARG A 195 9.87 -22.93 -27.55
C ARG A 195 9.87 -21.40 -27.50
N ASP A 196 10.92 -20.80 -26.93
CA ASP A 196 11.03 -19.36 -26.73
C ASP A 196 9.82 -18.79 -25.95
N VAL A 197 9.25 -19.59 -25.03
CA VAL A 197 8.18 -19.17 -24.12
C VAL A 197 8.76 -18.51 -22.87
N LEU A 198 9.97 -18.94 -22.48
CA LEU A 198 10.82 -18.29 -21.49
C LEU A 198 12.05 -17.77 -22.22
N ASP A 199 12.35 -16.49 -22.06
CA ASP A 199 13.55 -15.88 -22.60
C ASP A 199 14.83 -16.49 -21.98
N ASP A 200 15.92 -16.56 -22.76
CA ASP A 200 17.23 -17.07 -22.31
C ASP A 200 17.82 -16.29 -21.11
N ASP A 201 17.41 -15.02 -20.95
CA ASP A 201 17.83 -14.14 -19.87
C ASP A 201 16.93 -14.25 -18.62
N SER A 202 15.90 -15.09 -18.66
CA SER A 202 14.98 -15.38 -17.55
C SER A 202 15.29 -16.72 -16.89
N LEU A 203 15.47 -16.71 -15.58
CA LEU A 203 15.73 -17.90 -14.75
C LEU A 203 14.57 -18.14 -13.80
N VAL A 204 13.99 -19.34 -13.84
CA VAL A 204 13.03 -19.79 -12.82
C VAL A 204 13.81 -20.20 -11.57
N VAL A 205 13.60 -19.49 -10.47
CA VAL A 205 14.31 -19.67 -9.20
C VAL A 205 13.59 -20.63 -8.28
N ALA A 206 12.26 -20.53 -8.23
CA ALA A 206 11.40 -21.36 -7.39
C ALA A 206 10.02 -21.50 -8.03
N ILE A 207 9.34 -22.61 -7.71
CA ILE A 207 7.93 -22.82 -8.03
C ILE A 207 7.24 -23.19 -6.73
N GLU A 208 6.25 -22.42 -6.30
CA GLU A 208 5.39 -22.76 -5.17
C GLU A 208 4.11 -23.42 -5.67
N ARG A 209 3.78 -24.56 -5.06
CA ARG A 209 2.63 -25.39 -5.41
C ARG A 209 2.06 -26.01 -4.15
N ASP A 210 0.76 -25.84 -3.93
CA ASP A 210 0.05 -26.40 -2.76
C ASP A 210 0.77 -26.06 -1.42
N ASP A 211 1.20 -24.80 -1.25
CA ASP A 211 1.98 -24.29 -0.10
C ASP A 211 3.37 -24.95 0.09
N ALA A 212 3.92 -25.59 -0.96
CA ALA A 212 5.23 -26.22 -0.95
C ALA A 212 6.15 -25.67 -2.05
N VAL A 213 7.39 -25.37 -1.67
CA VAL A 213 8.43 -24.93 -2.61
C VAL A 213 9.02 -26.12 -3.34
N VAL A 214 8.88 -26.12 -4.66
CA VAL A 214 9.49 -27.04 -5.62
C VAL A 214 10.75 -26.41 -6.18
N THR A 215 11.87 -27.12 -6.07
CA THR A 215 13.12 -26.71 -6.72
C THR A 215 13.02 -26.95 -8.23
N PRO A 216 13.18 -25.91 -9.07
CA PRO A 216 13.02 -26.04 -10.51
C PRO A 216 14.17 -26.83 -11.13
N HIS A 217 13.81 -27.80 -11.95
CA HIS A 217 14.69 -28.59 -12.82
C HIS A 217 14.15 -28.57 -14.25
N GLY A 218 14.96 -28.89 -15.25
CA GLY A 218 14.53 -28.84 -16.66
C GLY A 218 13.29 -29.68 -16.97
N ASP A 219 13.11 -30.81 -16.28
CA ASP A 219 11.95 -31.70 -16.38
C ASP A 219 10.76 -31.30 -15.50
N THR A 220 10.88 -30.21 -14.73
CA THR A 220 9.80 -29.72 -13.87
C THR A 220 8.70 -29.14 -14.73
N VAL A 221 7.50 -29.74 -14.62
CA VAL A 221 6.31 -29.32 -15.35
C VAL A 221 5.57 -28.24 -14.58
N ILE A 222 5.31 -27.11 -15.23
CA ILE A 222 4.50 -26.00 -14.71
C ILE A 222 3.02 -26.40 -14.78
N ARG A 223 2.29 -26.14 -13.70
CA ARG A 223 0.85 -26.41 -13.58
C ARG A 223 0.07 -25.12 -13.43
N PRO A 224 -1.21 -25.11 -13.80
CA PRO A 224 -2.12 -24.05 -13.39
C PRO A 224 -2.10 -23.86 -11.87
N ASP A 225 -2.30 -22.63 -11.44
CA ASP A 225 -2.31 -22.21 -10.04
C ASP A 225 -0.90 -22.34 -9.36
N ASP A 226 0.16 -22.69 -10.10
CA ASP A 226 1.55 -22.57 -9.61
C ASP A 226 1.93 -21.09 -9.48
N ILE A 227 2.74 -20.77 -8.46
CA ILE A 227 3.36 -19.47 -8.33
C ILE A 227 4.85 -19.60 -8.68
N VAL A 228 5.29 -18.89 -9.71
CA VAL A 228 6.64 -19.03 -10.28
C VAL A 228 7.46 -17.79 -9.98
N THR A 229 8.61 -17.96 -9.33
CA THR A 229 9.57 -16.88 -9.10
C THR A 229 10.57 -16.85 -10.26
N LEU A 230 10.57 -15.75 -11.00
CA LEU A 230 11.46 -15.45 -12.11
C LEU A 230 12.54 -14.46 -11.69
N PHE A 231 13.75 -14.66 -12.19
CA PHE A 231 14.86 -13.69 -12.12
C PHE A 231 15.28 -13.35 -13.54
N ALA A 232 15.33 -12.06 -13.87
CA ALA A 232 15.85 -11.57 -15.15
C ALA A 232 16.93 -10.52 -14.91
N ARG A 233 17.98 -10.53 -15.73
CA ARG A 233 19.13 -9.64 -15.54
C ARG A 233 18.94 -8.24 -16.10
N ASP A 234 18.10 -8.09 -17.12
CA ASP A 234 17.84 -6.84 -17.85
C ASP A 234 16.33 -6.49 -17.84
N GLY A 235 15.64 -6.92 -16.79
CA GLY A 235 14.18 -6.85 -16.65
C GLY A 235 13.43 -8.04 -17.25
N VAL A 236 12.21 -8.30 -16.76
CA VAL A 236 11.37 -9.39 -17.30
C VAL A 236 10.56 -8.85 -18.49
N ALA A 237 10.72 -9.45 -19.67
CA ALA A 237 9.96 -9.04 -20.85
C ALA A 237 8.45 -9.28 -20.66
N ASP A 238 7.61 -8.34 -21.11
CA ASP A 238 6.15 -8.46 -21.07
C ASP A 238 5.68 -9.75 -21.78
N GLU A 239 6.33 -10.15 -22.87
CA GLU A 239 6.04 -11.38 -23.61
C GLU A 239 6.26 -12.66 -22.77
N THR A 240 7.27 -12.64 -21.89
CA THR A 240 7.53 -13.72 -20.94
C THR A 240 6.45 -13.73 -19.86
N LEU A 241 6.04 -12.58 -19.31
CA LEU A 241 4.95 -12.52 -18.31
C LEU A 241 3.60 -12.96 -18.90
N ASP A 242 3.32 -12.58 -20.15
CA ASP A 242 2.13 -12.99 -20.91
C ASP A 242 2.12 -14.49 -21.22
N ALA A 243 3.24 -15.20 -21.11
CA ALA A 243 3.24 -16.65 -21.21
C ALA A 243 2.59 -17.32 -19.99
N PHE A 244 2.61 -16.65 -18.83
CA PHE A 244 2.04 -17.12 -17.57
C PHE A 244 0.60 -16.63 -17.35
N ARG A 245 0.19 -15.56 -18.06
CA ARG A 245 -1.15 -14.97 -17.97
C ARG A 245 -2.02 -15.41 -19.16
N GLY A 246 -3.26 -15.76 -18.90
CA GLY A 246 -4.25 -16.14 -19.90
C GLY A 246 -4.81 -14.91 -20.61
N GLY A 247 -4.49 -14.74 -21.89
CA GLY A 247 -5.04 -13.66 -22.71
C GLY A 247 -4.25 -13.45 -24.00
N ASP A 248 -4.94 -13.17 -25.11
CA ASP A 248 -4.32 -12.75 -26.37
C ASP A 248 -3.55 -11.43 -26.15
N PRO A 249 -2.32 -11.28 -26.69
CA PRO A 249 -1.59 -10.02 -26.62
C PRO A 249 -2.39 -8.92 -27.33
N ALA A 250 -2.68 -7.83 -26.62
CA ALA A 250 -3.34 -6.64 -27.17
C ALA A 250 -2.32 -5.57 -27.59
#